data_AF-A0A950SUX1-F1
#
_entry.id   AF-A0A950SUX1-F1
#
_cell.length_a   1.000
_cell.length_b   1.000
_cell.length_c   1.000
_cell.angle_alpha   90.00
_cell.angle_beta   90.00
_cell.angle_gamma   90.00
#
_symmetry.space_group_name_H-M   'P 1'
#
loop_
_entity.id
_entity.type
_entity.pdbx_description
1 polymer ?
#
loop_
_entity_poly.entity_id
_entity_poly.type
_entity_poly.pdbx_seq_one_letter_code
_entity_poly.pdbx_strand_id
1 'polypeptide(L)'
;MLAAGLIGTGEKPAQADDLNSLSQDDKQWVMAPKNYANTRYSGLDQINAQNVGNLHVAWSFSLGANRGQEAAPLIVDGTMYVVAPYVLPRPNQVFALDAATGDLKWSYTPQPNPSAMGVACCDVVS
;
A
#
# COMPACT_ATOMS: atom_id res chain seq x y z
N MET A 1 27.46 26.58 31.60
CA MET A 1 27.34 26.58 30.13
C MET A 1 27.45 25.16 29.64
N LEU A 2 26.36 24.60 29.14
CA LEU A 2 26.32 23.51 28.16
C LEU A 2 24.86 23.43 27.69
N ALA A 3 24.63 23.87 26.45
CA ALA A 3 23.33 23.90 25.82
C ALA A 3 22.96 22.49 25.33
N ALA A 4 21.77 22.01 25.69
CA ALA A 4 21.16 20.84 25.07
C ALA A 4 20.39 21.30 23.83
N GLY A 5 20.90 20.97 22.65
CA GLY A 5 20.27 21.25 21.37
C GLY A 5 19.09 20.32 21.11
N LEU A 6 17.97 20.89 20.68
CA LEU A 6 16.81 20.16 20.17
C LEU A 6 17.18 19.44 18.86
N ILE A 7 16.95 18.13 18.80
CA ILE A 7 16.80 17.41 17.54
C ILE A 7 15.30 17.35 17.27
N GLY A 8 14.83 18.22 16.37
CA GLY A 8 13.48 18.15 15.84
C GLY A 8 13.41 17.09 14.75
N THR A 9 12.68 16.00 15.00
CA THR A 9 12.07 15.20 13.93
C THR A 9 10.62 15.64 13.82
N GLY A 10 10.38 16.65 12.96
CA GLY A 10 9.07 17.20 12.68
C GLY A 10 8.22 16.32 11.77
N GLU A 11 8.12 15.02 12.04
CA GLU A 11 7.10 14.17 11.41
C GLU A 11 5.86 14.22 12.30
N LYS A 12 4.91 15.07 11.91
CA LYS A 12 3.59 15.11 12.52
C LYS A 12 2.93 13.76 12.21
N PRO A 13 2.47 12.98 13.20
CA PRO A 13 1.74 11.76 12.92
C PRO A 13 0.49 12.14 12.09
N ALA A 14 0.19 11.35 11.06
CA ALA A 14 -1.03 11.52 10.27
C ALA A 14 -2.24 11.47 11.24
N GLN A 15 -2.90 12.62 11.41
CA GLN A 15 -4.06 12.76 12.29
C GLN A 15 -5.29 12.18 11.55
N ALA A 16 -6.31 11.68 12.25
CA ALA A 16 -7.51 11.13 11.60
C ALA A 16 -8.20 12.13 10.62
N ASP A 17 -8.14 13.42 10.92
CA ASP A 17 -8.65 14.50 10.04
C ASP A 17 -7.89 14.59 8.70
N ASP A 18 -6.62 14.19 8.69
CA ASP A 18 -5.75 14.15 7.51
C ASP A 18 -6.24 13.09 6.51
N LEU A 19 -6.55 11.87 7.00
CA LEU A 19 -6.98 10.76 6.15
C LEU A 19 -8.31 11.03 5.43
N ASN A 20 -9.25 11.72 6.08
CA ASN A 20 -10.49 12.10 5.41
C ASN A 20 -10.20 13.04 4.23
N SER A 21 -9.32 14.04 4.43
CA SER A 21 -8.92 14.97 3.37
C SER A 21 -8.17 14.26 2.23
N LEU A 22 -7.20 13.41 2.57
CA LEU A 22 -6.43 12.63 1.60
C LEU A 22 -7.31 11.66 0.80
N SER A 23 -8.38 11.11 1.40
CA SER A 23 -9.30 10.21 0.71
C SER A 23 -10.11 10.90 -0.41
N GLN A 24 -10.26 12.23 -0.34
CA GLN A 24 -10.95 13.03 -1.36
C GLN A 24 -10.04 13.44 -2.51
N ASP A 25 -8.71 13.35 -2.36
CA ASP A 25 -7.78 13.55 -3.48
C ASP A 25 -7.75 12.28 -4.35
N ASP A 26 -8.14 12.44 -5.61
CA ASP A 26 -8.17 11.36 -6.60
C ASP A 26 -6.80 10.89 -7.07
N LYS A 27 -5.73 11.63 -6.77
CA LYS A 27 -4.35 11.18 -6.96
C LYS A 27 -3.88 10.19 -5.90
N GLN A 28 -4.69 9.99 -4.85
CA GLN A 28 -4.36 9.17 -3.69
C GLN A 28 -5.32 7.95 -3.60
N TRP A 29 -4.83 6.88 -2.98
CA TRP A 29 -5.65 5.74 -2.54
C TRP A 29 -5.20 5.33 -1.14
N VAL A 30 -5.63 6.09 -0.14
CA VAL A 30 -5.06 6.02 1.22
C VAL A 30 -5.65 4.93 2.12
N MET A 31 -6.71 4.25 1.67
CA MET A 31 -7.35 3.15 2.39
C MET A 31 -7.96 2.15 1.40
N ALA A 32 -8.05 0.88 1.79
CA ALA A 32 -8.47 -0.20 0.90
C ALA A 32 -9.80 0.06 0.14
N PRO A 33 -10.83 0.69 0.73
CA PRO A 33 -12.09 0.95 0.04
C PRO A 33 -12.20 2.39 -0.52
N LYS A 34 -11.06 3.07 -0.74
CA LYS A 34 -10.87 4.48 -1.17
C LYS A 34 -11.26 5.52 -0.12
N ASN A 35 -12.45 5.45 0.44
CA ASN A 35 -12.97 6.41 1.41
C ASN A 35 -13.80 5.70 2.51
N TYR A 36 -14.15 6.43 3.57
CA TYR A 36 -14.93 5.88 4.68
C TYR A 36 -16.35 5.42 4.30
N ALA A 37 -16.91 5.91 3.19
CA ALA A 37 -18.18 5.45 2.65
C ALA A 37 -18.04 4.12 1.87
N ASN A 38 -16.82 3.61 1.73
CA ASN A 38 -16.48 2.37 1.05
C ASN A 38 -16.88 2.31 -0.44
N THR A 39 -16.88 3.44 -1.15
CA THR A 39 -17.43 3.48 -2.52
C THR A 39 -16.52 2.85 -3.57
N ARG A 40 -15.20 2.74 -3.30
CA ARG A 40 -14.18 2.29 -4.28
C ARG A 40 -14.21 3.09 -5.60
N TYR A 41 -14.69 4.33 -5.57
CA TYR A 41 -14.86 5.21 -6.73
C TYR A 41 -13.73 6.23 -6.84
N SER A 42 -13.26 6.48 -8.07
CA SER A 42 -12.35 7.59 -8.38
C SER A 42 -12.98 8.51 -9.42
N GLY A 43 -12.80 9.82 -9.26
CA GLY A 43 -13.19 10.84 -10.22
C GLY A 43 -12.18 11.08 -11.35
N LEU A 44 -11.07 10.34 -11.42
CA LEU A 44 -10.14 10.42 -12.56
C LEU A 44 -10.82 9.92 -13.84
N ASP A 45 -10.64 10.65 -14.94
CA ASP A 45 -11.28 10.41 -16.24
C ASP A 45 -10.30 10.27 -17.42
N GLN A 46 -8.99 10.32 -17.13
CA GLN A 46 -7.93 10.18 -18.14
C GLN A 46 -8.06 8.85 -18.91
N ILE A 47 -8.45 7.78 -18.22
CA ILE A 47 -8.82 6.50 -18.81
C ILE A 47 -10.34 6.42 -18.86
N ASN A 48 -10.89 6.17 -20.04
CA ASN A 48 -12.32 6.15 -20.28
C ASN A 48 -12.70 5.15 -21.39
N ALA A 49 -14.01 5.01 -21.65
CA ALA A 49 -14.54 4.03 -22.59
C ALA A 49 -14.01 4.22 -24.03
N GLN A 50 -13.56 5.43 -24.38
CA GLN A 50 -13.07 5.75 -25.71
C GLN A 50 -11.60 5.36 -25.90
N ASN A 51 -10.80 5.28 -24.83
CA ASN A 51 -9.35 5.04 -24.92
C ASN A 51 -8.83 3.80 -24.17
N VAL A 52 -9.67 3.10 -23.39
CA VAL A 52 -9.27 1.92 -22.61
C VAL A 52 -8.63 0.82 -23.45
N GLY A 53 -8.99 0.71 -24.74
CA GLY A 53 -8.38 -0.25 -25.67
C GLY A 53 -6.90 -0.01 -25.97
N ASN A 54 -6.34 1.15 -25.59
CA ASN A 54 -4.94 1.51 -25.81
C ASN A 54 -4.05 1.27 -24.58
N LEU A 55 -4.61 0.72 -23.48
CA LEU A 55 -3.84 0.45 -22.28
C LEU A 55 -2.77 -0.61 -22.50
N HIS A 56 -1.61 -0.37 -21.92
CA HIS A 56 -0.49 -1.30 -21.88
C HIS A 56 0.09 -1.31 -20.47
N VAL A 57 0.80 -2.41 -20.14
CA VAL A 57 1.49 -2.52 -18.85
C VAL A 57 2.60 -1.48 -18.80
N ALA A 58 2.55 -0.58 -17.81
CA ALA A 58 3.60 0.39 -17.56
C ALA A 58 4.82 -0.27 -16.89
N TRP A 59 4.58 -1.11 -15.88
CA TRP A 59 5.59 -1.88 -15.16
C TRP A 59 4.94 -3.05 -14.40
N SER A 60 5.76 -3.98 -13.92
CA SER A 60 5.33 -5.07 -13.03
C SER A 60 6.35 -5.28 -11.92
N PHE A 61 5.88 -5.72 -10.74
CA PHE A 61 6.72 -6.02 -9.58
C PHE A 61 6.35 -7.38 -9.01
N SER A 62 7.34 -8.25 -8.81
CA SER A 62 7.13 -9.57 -8.20
C SER A 62 7.17 -9.49 -6.69
N LEU A 63 6.10 -9.92 -6.04
CA LEU A 63 6.02 -10.04 -4.58
C LEU A 63 6.82 -11.22 -4.02
N GLY A 64 7.34 -12.11 -4.88
CA GLY A 64 8.10 -13.29 -4.47
C GLY A 64 7.26 -14.34 -3.73
N ALA A 65 5.95 -14.38 -3.99
CA ALA A 65 4.99 -15.31 -3.40
C ALA A 65 4.20 -16.05 -4.49
N ASN A 66 3.73 -17.25 -4.18
CA ASN A 66 2.97 -18.13 -5.09
C ASN A 66 1.60 -18.54 -4.51
N ARG A 67 1.09 -17.74 -3.58
CA ARG A 67 -0.21 -17.93 -2.91
C ARG A 67 -1.15 -16.78 -3.25
N GLY A 68 -2.41 -16.90 -2.91
CA GLY A 68 -3.43 -15.91 -3.20
C GLY A 68 -3.10 -14.53 -2.62
N GLN A 69 -3.30 -13.49 -3.44
CA GLN A 69 -3.02 -12.10 -3.11
C GLN A 69 -4.32 -11.30 -3.07
N GLU A 70 -4.69 -10.86 -1.87
CA GLU A 70 -5.93 -10.10 -1.64
C GLU A 70 -5.68 -8.62 -1.33
N ALA A 71 -4.46 -8.26 -0.95
CA ALA A 71 -4.16 -6.91 -0.49
C ALA A 71 -4.34 -5.89 -1.63
N ALA A 72 -5.23 -4.93 -1.41
CA ALA A 72 -5.34 -3.75 -2.26
C ALA A 72 -4.14 -2.82 -1.98
N PRO A 73 -3.38 -2.39 -3.02
CA PRO A 73 -2.29 -1.47 -2.81
C PRO A 73 -2.81 -0.10 -2.33
N LEU A 74 -2.02 0.57 -1.50
CA LEU A 74 -2.27 1.96 -1.10
C LEU A 74 -1.33 2.89 -1.87
N ILE A 75 -1.82 4.06 -2.23
CA ILE A 75 -1.01 5.11 -2.87
C ILE A 75 -1.09 6.35 -2.00
N VAL A 76 0.05 6.75 -1.45
CA VAL A 76 0.21 7.97 -0.65
C VAL A 76 1.42 8.73 -1.16
N ASP A 77 1.21 9.96 -1.64
CA ASP A 77 2.26 10.88 -2.11
C ASP A 77 3.22 10.24 -3.11
N GLY A 78 2.67 9.54 -4.11
CA GLY A 78 3.44 8.88 -5.16
C GLY A 78 4.18 7.62 -4.71
N THR A 79 3.97 7.15 -3.48
CA THR A 79 4.50 5.86 -2.99
C THR A 79 3.39 4.83 -2.94
N MET A 80 3.61 3.69 -3.59
CA MET A 80 2.71 2.54 -3.53
C MET A 80 3.16 1.59 -2.41
N TYR A 81 2.22 1.22 -1.53
CA TYR A 81 2.43 0.23 -0.49
C TYR A 81 1.65 -1.04 -0.82
N VAL A 82 2.33 -2.19 -0.80
CA VAL A 82 1.70 -3.49 -1.06
C VAL A 82 2.21 -4.51 -0.05
N VAL A 83 1.30 -5.35 0.44
CA VAL A 83 1.61 -6.45 1.36
C VAL A 83 1.56 -7.75 0.58
N ALA A 84 2.61 -8.56 0.64
CA ALA A 84 2.63 -9.90 0.07
C ALA A 84 1.84 -10.91 0.93
N PRO A 85 1.43 -12.04 0.35
CA PRO A 85 0.82 -13.13 1.11
C PRO A 85 1.75 -13.69 2.20
N TYR A 86 1.17 -14.45 3.13
CA TYR A 86 1.94 -15.19 4.13
C TYR A 86 2.67 -16.37 3.45
N VAL A 87 3.97 -16.20 3.18
CA VAL A 87 4.86 -17.27 2.66
C VAL A 87 6.19 -17.24 3.40
N LEU A 88 6.65 -18.39 3.88
CA LEU A 88 7.98 -18.49 4.49
C LEU A 88 9.09 -18.45 3.42
N PRO A 89 10.23 -17.79 3.69
CA PRO A 89 10.65 -17.22 4.96
C PRO A 89 10.24 -15.75 5.20
N ARG A 90 9.37 -15.17 4.37
CA ARG A 90 9.03 -13.72 4.38
C ARG A 90 7.51 -13.50 4.56
N PRO A 91 6.96 -13.83 5.75
CA PRO A 91 5.52 -13.74 5.98
C PRO A 91 5.05 -12.29 5.91
N ASN A 92 4.02 -12.01 5.11
CA ASN A 92 3.40 -10.68 5.02
C ASN A 92 4.40 -9.55 4.75
N GLN A 93 5.40 -9.80 3.88
CA GLN A 93 6.38 -8.79 3.53
C GLN A 93 5.70 -7.54 2.96
N VAL A 94 6.04 -6.37 3.49
CA VAL A 94 5.56 -5.07 3.01
C VAL A 94 6.59 -4.49 2.06
N PHE A 95 6.13 -3.94 0.94
CA PHE A 95 6.96 -3.21 -0.02
C PHE A 95 6.44 -1.78 -0.15
N ALA A 96 7.35 -0.82 -0.18
CA ALA A 96 7.09 0.53 -0.63
C ALA A 96 7.80 0.74 -1.97
N LEU A 97 7.01 1.06 -2.99
CA LEU A 97 7.47 1.25 -4.35
C LEU A 97 7.23 2.71 -4.78
N ASP A 98 8.04 3.21 -5.68
CA ASP A 98 7.66 4.38 -6.46
C ASP A 98 6.48 4.02 -7.38
N ALA A 99 5.36 4.74 -7.25
CA ALA A 99 4.13 4.37 -7.95
C ALA A 99 4.20 4.57 -9.47
N ALA A 100 5.08 5.45 -9.95
CA ALA A 100 5.22 5.73 -11.37
C ALA A 100 6.14 4.72 -12.08
N THR A 101 7.19 4.26 -11.39
CA THR A 101 8.26 3.43 -11.98
C THR A 101 8.21 1.96 -11.55
N GLY A 102 7.63 1.67 -10.38
CA GLY A 102 7.70 0.34 -9.76
C GLY A 102 9.00 0.08 -8.97
N ASP A 103 9.89 1.07 -8.88
CA ASP A 103 11.18 0.93 -8.20
C ASP A 103 10.99 0.74 -6.68
N LEU A 104 11.72 -0.23 -6.11
CA LEU A 104 11.68 -0.51 -4.68
C LEU A 104 12.34 0.63 -3.88
N LYS A 105 11.57 1.32 -3.05
CA LYS A 105 12.09 2.30 -2.08
C LYS A 105 12.59 1.61 -0.82
N TRP A 106 11.78 0.72 -0.25
CA TRP A 106 12.14 -0.11 0.90
C TRP A 106 11.22 -1.32 1.01
N SER A 107 11.65 -2.32 1.78
CA SER A 107 10.77 -3.43 2.18
C SER A 107 10.94 -3.76 3.65
N TYR A 108 9.90 -4.32 4.25
CA TYR A 108 9.89 -4.76 5.65
C TYR A 108 9.34 -6.17 5.73
N THR A 109 10.09 -7.08 6.36
CA THR A 109 9.62 -8.44 6.65
C THR A 109 9.38 -8.56 8.15
N PRO A 110 8.12 -8.67 8.60
CA PRO A 110 7.83 -8.91 10.01
C PRO A 110 8.28 -10.31 10.44
N GLN A 111 8.47 -10.49 11.74
CA GLN A 111 8.67 -11.80 12.37
C GLN A 111 7.52 -12.12 13.33
N PRO A 112 6.32 -12.42 12.80
CA PRO A 112 5.19 -12.79 13.64
C PRO A 112 5.47 -14.13 14.31
N ASN A 113 4.88 -14.34 15.49
CA ASN A 113 4.83 -15.67 16.10
C ASN A 113 4.16 -16.64 15.10
N PRO A 114 4.72 -17.84 14.84
CA PRO A 114 4.10 -18.83 13.94
C PRO A 114 2.63 -19.13 14.27
N SER A 115 2.22 -19.06 15.54
CA SER A 115 0.82 -19.20 15.96
C SER A 115 -0.13 -18.10 15.43
N ALA A 116 0.39 -16.98 14.93
CA ALA A 116 -0.37 -15.88 14.36
C ALA A 116 -0.70 -16.09 12.87
N MET A 117 -0.35 -17.24 12.29
CA MET A 117 -0.82 -17.63 10.97
C MET A 117 -2.34 -17.66 10.95
N GLY A 118 -2.95 -16.72 10.23
CA GLY A 118 -4.39 -16.69 10.02
C GLY A 118 -4.82 -17.89 9.19
N VAL A 119 -5.36 -18.91 9.84
CA VAL A 119 -5.97 -20.06 9.17
C VAL A 119 -7.43 -19.70 8.91
N ALA A 120 -7.75 -19.30 7.67
CA ALA A 120 -9.15 -19.24 7.24
C ALA A 120 -9.69 -20.66 7.03
N CYS A 121 -11.00 -20.79 6.75
CA CYS A 121 -11.70 -22.07 6.64
C CYS A 121 -11.04 -23.10 5.69
N CYS A 122 -10.10 -22.70 4.83
CA CYS A 122 -9.38 -23.56 3.88
C CYS A 122 -7.86 -23.26 3.76
N ASP A 123 -7.16 -22.88 4.84
CA ASP A 123 -5.73 -22.48 4.88
C ASP A 123 -5.50 -20.97 4.66
N VAL A 124 -4.23 -20.53 4.62
CA VAL A 124 -3.84 -19.23 4.07
C VAL A 124 -4.28 -19.16 2.60
N VAL A 125 -4.78 -17.99 2.17
CA VAL A 125 -5.34 -17.75 0.82
C VAL A 125 -4.51 -18.47 -0.24
N SER A 126 -5.09 -19.51 -0.86
CA SER A 126 -4.40 -20.42 -1.77
C SER A 126 -4.36 -19.89 -3.18
#